data_AF-A0A1F5SGS9-F1
#
_entry.id   AF-A0A1F5SGS9-F1
#
_cell.length_a   1.000
_cell.length_b   1.000
_cell.length_c   1.000
_cell.angle_alpha   90.00
_cell.angle_beta   90.00
_cell.angle_gamma   90.00
#
_symmetry.space_group_name_H-M   'P 1'
#
loop_
_entity.id
_entity.type
_entity.pdbx_description
1 polymer ?
#
loop_
_entity_poly.entity_id
_entity_poly.type
_entity_poly.pdbx_seq_one_letter_code
_entity_poly.pdbx_strand_id
1 'polypeptide(L)'
;MKVLKKGEPKEWSVKVKCTGFGNNRYGCGAELEVVKKDIYLTYSEHYWGETDIFYTITCPECGKETDIPNSKIPYYLKGVFPSKAAWQKAAKGELS
;
A
#
# COMPACT_ATOMS: atom_id res chain seq x y z
N MET A 1 -8.52 -28.33 23.94
CA MET A 1 -7.92 -28.27 22.58
C MET A 1 -6.48 -27.77 22.69
N LYS A 2 -5.52 -28.44 22.04
CA LYS A 2 -4.08 -28.13 22.10
C LYS A 2 -3.53 -28.03 20.68
N VAL A 3 -2.85 -26.94 20.36
CA VAL A 3 -2.15 -26.78 19.08
C VAL A 3 -0.88 -27.63 19.13
N LEU A 4 -0.77 -28.61 18.22
CA LEU A 4 0.40 -29.51 18.13
C LEU A 4 1.51 -28.97 17.23
N LYS A 5 1.14 -28.13 16.25
CA LYS A 5 2.07 -27.43 15.36
C LYS A 5 1.42 -26.12 14.91
N LYS A 6 2.16 -25.02 14.98
CA LYS A 6 1.70 -23.72 14.48
C LYS A 6 1.75 -23.76 12.95
N GLY A 7 0.72 -23.25 12.29
CA GLY A 7 0.77 -23.04 10.84
C GLY A 7 1.82 -21.98 10.50
N GLU A 8 2.40 -22.06 9.30
CA GLU A 8 3.23 -20.97 8.79
C GLU A 8 2.34 -19.74 8.52
N PRO A 9 2.67 -18.57 9.08
CA PRO A 9 1.90 -17.37 8.79
C PRO A 9 2.08 -17.04 7.30
N LYS A 10 1.02 -17.21 6.52
CA LYS A 10 0.99 -16.69 5.15
C LYS A 10 0.98 -15.17 5.20
N GLU A 11 1.96 -14.56 4.56
CA GLU A 11 1.92 -13.12 4.33
C GLU A 11 0.70 -12.80 3.46
N TRP A 12 0.00 -11.73 3.81
CA TRP A 12 -1.16 -11.29 3.07
C TRP A 12 -0.71 -10.62 1.76
N SER A 13 -1.37 -10.98 0.66
CA SER A 13 -1.22 -10.31 -0.64
C SER A 13 -2.59 -10.01 -1.26
N VAL A 14 -2.61 -9.07 -2.20
CA VAL A 14 -3.81 -8.73 -2.98
C VAL A 14 -3.46 -8.37 -4.42
N LYS A 15 -4.33 -8.75 -5.35
CA LYS A 15 -4.22 -8.33 -6.76
C LYS A 15 -4.77 -6.92 -6.97
N VAL A 16 -3.95 -6.07 -7.59
CA VAL A 16 -4.28 -4.67 -7.91
C VAL A 16 -3.90 -4.39 -9.36
N LYS A 17 -4.81 -3.76 -10.12
CA LYS A 17 -4.51 -3.28 -11.46
C LYS A 17 -3.88 -1.89 -11.36
N CYS A 18 -2.77 -1.66 -12.05
CA CYS A 18 -2.17 -0.33 -12.15
C CYS A 18 -3.06 0.59 -13.00
N THR A 19 -3.75 1.52 -12.35
CA THR A 19 -4.65 2.48 -13.00
C THR A 19 -4.04 3.87 -13.10
N GLY A 20 -3.05 4.20 -12.26
CA GLY A 20 -2.55 5.57 -12.12
C GLY A 20 -3.50 6.49 -11.33
N PHE A 21 -4.64 5.95 -10.87
CA PHE A 21 -5.71 6.69 -10.20
C PHE A 21 -5.25 7.20 -8.83
N GLY A 22 -5.72 8.41 -8.46
CA GLY A 22 -5.33 9.12 -7.23
C GLY A 22 -4.25 10.20 -7.42
N ASN A 23 -3.51 10.18 -8.54
CA ASN A 23 -2.33 11.03 -8.72
C ASN A 23 -2.23 11.71 -10.12
N ASN A 24 -3.36 12.03 -10.76
CA ASN A 24 -3.44 12.71 -12.08
C ASN A 24 -2.62 12.03 -13.20
N ARG A 25 -2.52 10.70 -13.21
CA ARG A 25 -1.71 9.95 -14.17
C ARG A 25 -2.49 8.77 -14.76
N TYR A 26 -2.24 8.46 -16.03
CA TYR A 26 -2.68 7.20 -16.63
C TYR A 26 -1.71 6.08 -16.23
N GLY A 27 -2.23 4.97 -15.71
CA GLY A 27 -1.46 3.76 -15.40
C GLY A 27 -1.28 2.85 -16.62
N CYS A 28 -0.34 1.90 -16.54
CA CYS A 28 -0.03 0.97 -17.63
C CYS A 28 -1.02 -0.21 -17.76
N GLY A 29 -1.92 -0.41 -16.78
CA GLY A 29 -2.90 -1.49 -16.79
C GLY A 29 -2.39 -2.86 -16.32
N ALA A 30 -1.12 -2.97 -15.90
CA ALA A 30 -0.55 -4.21 -15.37
C ALA A 30 -1.32 -4.75 -14.15
N GLU A 31 -1.45 -6.07 -14.03
CA GLU A 31 -1.94 -6.74 -12.82
C GLU A 31 -0.76 -7.03 -11.89
N LEU A 32 -0.80 -6.47 -10.69
CA LEU A 32 0.25 -6.55 -9.69
C LEU A 32 -0.22 -7.39 -8.51
N GLU A 33 0.64 -8.28 -8.03
CA GLU A 33 0.49 -8.86 -6.69
C GLU A 33 1.17 -7.93 -5.69
N VAL A 34 0.38 -7.36 -4.79
CA VAL A 34 0.83 -6.39 -3.79
C VAL A 34 0.88 -7.06 -2.43
N VAL A 35 2.01 -6.97 -1.76
CA VAL A 35 2.16 -7.39 -0.35
C VAL A 35 2.26 -6.17 0.57
N LYS A 36 2.23 -6.41 1.89
CA LYS A 36 2.24 -5.35 2.90
C LYS A 36 3.37 -4.32 2.70
N LYS A 37 4.57 -4.78 2.37
CA LYS A 37 5.77 -3.93 2.23
C LYS A 37 5.73 -2.98 1.03
N ASP A 38 4.86 -3.21 0.06
CA ASP A 38 4.77 -2.39 -1.15
C ASP A 38 3.87 -1.16 -0.94
N ILE A 39 3.11 -1.13 0.16
CA ILE A 39 2.07 -0.15 0.45
C ILE A 39 2.60 0.93 1.39
N TYR A 40 2.26 2.19 1.08
CA TYR A 40 2.47 3.35 1.94
C TYR A 40 1.22 4.24 1.96
N LEU A 41 1.16 5.16 2.92
CA LEU A 41 0.07 6.12 3.06
C LEU A 41 0.38 7.41 2.28
N THR A 42 -0.62 7.87 1.54
CA THR A 42 -0.71 9.23 1.01
C THR A 42 -1.93 9.94 1.59
N TYR A 43 -1.89 11.27 1.59
CA TYR A 43 -2.88 12.11 2.27
C TYR A 43 -3.36 13.20 1.32
N SER A 44 -4.64 13.56 1.39
CA SER A 44 -5.19 14.77 0.78
C SER A 44 -5.82 15.61 1.88
N GLU A 45 -5.38 16.86 2.00
CA GLU A 45 -5.94 17.82 2.93
C GLU A 45 -7.02 18.64 2.23
N HIS A 46 -8.19 18.72 2.85
CA HIS A 46 -9.29 19.56 2.40
C HIS A 46 -9.22 20.93 3.08
N TYR A 47 -9.74 21.95 2.40
CA TYR A 47 -9.76 23.33 2.90
C TYR A 47 -10.41 23.49 4.29
N TRP A 48 -11.26 22.56 4.71
CA TRP A 48 -11.97 22.56 5.99
C TRP A 48 -11.25 21.79 7.10
N GLY A 49 -10.02 21.33 6.86
CA GLY A 49 -9.19 20.62 7.85
C GLY A 49 -9.42 19.12 7.94
N GLU A 50 -10.26 18.55 7.08
CA GLU A 50 -10.39 17.09 6.94
C GLU A 50 -9.22 16.53 6.13
N THR A 51 -8.67 15.40 6.55
CA THR A 51 -7.58 14.71 5.84
C THR A 51 -8.04 13.32 5.42
N ASP A 52 -8.08 13.09 4.11
CA ASP A 52 -8.29 11.75 3.57
C ASP A 52 -6.98 10.96 3.58
N ILE A 53 -7.09 9.66 3.89
CA ILE A 53 -5.96 8.72 3.93
C ILE A 53 -6.16 7.68 2.83
N PHE A 54 -5.14 7.51 2.01
CA PHE A 54 -5.12 6.56 0.90
C PHE A 54 -4.02 5.52 1.10
N TYR A 55 -4.29 4.28 0.67
CA TYR A 55 -3.30 3.20 0.63
C TYR A 55 -2.74 3.13 -0.78
N THR A 56 -1.45 3.36 -0.93
CA THR A 56 -0.87 3.67 -2.25
C THR A 56 0.31 2.76 -2.52
N ILE A 57 0.45 2.36 -3.78
CA ILE A 57 1.60 1.61 -4.28
C ILE A 57 2.28 2.38 -5.41
N THR A 58 3.56 2.11 -5.64
CA THR A 58 4.24 2.49 -6.89
C THR A 58 4.32 1.28 -7.80
N CYS A 59 3.77 1.40 -9.02
CA CYS A 59 3.85 0.34 -10.02
C CYS A 59 5.30 0.12 -10.46
N PRO A 60 5.86 -1.09 -10.35
CA PRO A 60 7.25 -1.35 -10.74
C PRO A 60 7.47 -1.24 -12.26
N GLU A 61 6.41 -1.44 -13.06
CA GLU A 61 6.50 -1.42 -14.53
C GLU A 61 6.60 0.00 -15.09
N CYS A 62 5.80 0.94 -14.58
CA CYS A 62 5.71 2.29 -15.15
C CYS A 62 6.03 3.42 -14.16
N GLY A 63 6.35 3.09 -12.91
CA GLY A 63 6.66 4.05 -11.84
C GLY A 63 5.47 4.93 -11.42
N LYS A 64 4.25 4.62 -11.86
CA LYS A 64 3.04 5.39 -11.52
C LYS A 64 2.46 4.92 -10.20
N GLU A 65 1.97 5.87 -9.41
CA GLU A 65 1.28 5.59 -8.17
C GLU A 65 -0.15 5.12 -8.44
N THR A 66 -0.67 4.24 -7.60
CA THR A 66 -2.04 3.74 -7.70
C THR A 66 -2.61 3.51 -6.31
N ASP A 67 -3.78 4.07 -6.08
CA ASP A 67 -4.49 3.88 -4.82
C ASP A 67 -5.21 2.53 -4.79
N ILE A 68 -5.10 1.84 -3.67
CA ILE A 68 -5.77 0.60 -3.35
C ILE A 68 -7.08 0.93 -2.64
N PRO A 69 -8.22 0.39 -3.09
CA PRO A 69 -9.49 0.55 -2.38
C PRO A 69 -9.40 0.09 -0.93
N ASN A 70 -9.89 0.90 0.01
CA ASN A 70 -9.92 0.58 1.45
C ASN A 70 -10.61 -0.75 1.78
N SER A 71 -11.54 -1.22 0.93
CA SER A 71 -12.21 -2.52 1.05
C SER A 71 -11.28 -3.72 0.80
N LYS A 72 -10.17 -3.52 0.09
CA LYS A 72 -9.16 -4.55 -0.15
C LYS A 72 -8.18 -4.67 1.01
N ILE A 73 -8.08 -3.68 1.89
CA ILE A 73 -7.16 -3.69 3.02
C ILE A 73 -7.81 -4.33 4.24
N PRO A 74 -7.29 -5.47 4.75
CA PRO A 74 -7.80 -6.09 5.96
C PRO A 74 -7.71 -5.15 7.16
N TYR A 75 -8.70 -5.22 8.05
CA TYR A 75 -8.78 -4.36 9.24
C TYR A 75 -7.52 -4.41 10.09
N TYR A 76 -6.93 -5.59 10.31
CA TYR A 76 -5.71 -5.77 11.11
C TYR A 76 -4.44 -5.17 10.49
N LEU A 77 -4.49 -4.74 9.22
CA LEU A 77 -3.41 -4.02 8.57
C LEU A 77 -3.65 -2.50 8.52
N LYS A 78 -4.83 -2.02 8.93
CA LYS A 78 -5.08 -0.58 8.97
C LYS A 78 -4.26 0.02 10.12
N GLY A 79 -3.49 1.09 9.83
CA GLY A 79 -2.63 1.76 10.80
C GLY A 79 -1.20 1.21 10.94
N VAL A 80 -0.81 0.18 10.18
CA VAL A 80 0.58 -0.33 10.21
C VAL A 80 1.43 0.10 9.01
N PHE A 81 0.85 0.86 8.08
CA PHE A 81 1.55 1.31 6.88
C PHE A 81 2.29 2.63 7.15
N PRO A 82 3.54 2.75 6.68
CA PRO A 82 4.32 3.97 6.83
C PRO A 82 3.78 5.09 5.93
N SER A 83 4.13 6.34 6.23
CA SER A 83 3.99 7.43 5.24
C SER A 83 4.90 7.19 4.03
N LYS A 84 4.58 7.79 2.88
CA LYS A 84 5.42 7.72 1.67
C LYS A 84 6.89 8.05 1.95
N ALA A 85 7.17 9.10 2.73
CA ALA A 85 8.53 9.50 3.06
C ALA A 85 9.27 8.43 3.87
N ALA A 86 8.61 7.82 4.87
CA ALA A 86 9.20 6.75 5.67
C ALA A 86 9.42 5.47 4.84
N TRP A 87 8.48 5.16 3.94
CA TRP A 87 8.60 4.04 3.01
C TRP A 87 9.80 4.21 2.07
N GLN A 88 9.98 5.40 1.48
CA GLN A 88 11.11 5.69 0.59
C GLN A 88 12.46 5.59 1.30
N LYS A 89 12.56 6.02 2.56
CA LYS A 89 13.78 5.87 3.37
C LYS A 89 14.11 4.40 3.61
N ALA A 90 13.11 3.60 3.99
CA ALA A 90 13.28 2.16 4.20
C ALA A 90 13.71 1.44 2.91
N ALA A 91 13.14 1.82 1.76
CA ALA A 91 13.49 1.25 0.46
C ALA A 91 14.93 1.58 0.00
N LYS A 92 15.48 2.71 0.43
CA LYS A 92 16.87 3.13 0.13
C LYS A 92 17.91 2.53 1.07
N GLY A 93 17.51 1.76 2.08
CA GLY A 93 18.43 1.23 3.09
C GLY A 93 18.97 2.28 4.07
N GLU A 94 18.37 3.47 4.11
CA GLU A 94 18.79 4.60 4.96
C GLU A 94 18.10 4.52 6.35
N LEU A 95 18.18 3.35 6.97
CA LEU A 95 17.91 3.16 8.40
C LEU A 95 19.27 3.23 9.11
N SER A 96 19.71 4.45 9.41
CA SER A 96 20.80 4.75 10.34
C SER A 96 20.25 5.07 11.72
#